data_AF-A0A1C3TJZ8-F1
#
_entry.id   AF-A0A1C3TJZ8-F1
#
_cell.length_a   1.000
_cell.length_b   1.000
_cell.length_c   1.000
_cell.angle_alpha   90.00
_cell.angle_beta   90.00
_cell.angle_gamma   90.00
#
_symmetry.space_group_name_H-M   'P 1'
#
loop_
_entity.id
_entity.type
_entity.pdbx_description
1 polymer ?
#
loop_
_entity_poly.entity_id
_entity_poly.type
_entity_poly.pdbx_seq_one_letter_code
_entity_poly.pdbx_strand_id
1 'polypeptide(L)' 'MVGAGNVYEPPLQMGAEDFSFYAQQVPSMFFFVGATGPGIDPATVPSNHSPQFLLDESALDVGLRALLQVLLDYLAMKP' A
#
# COMPACT_ATOMS: atom_id res chain seq x y z
N MET A 1 -12.10 -5.67 0.64
CA MET A 1 -11.11 -4.67 0.19
C MET A 1 -10.65 -3.79 1.34
N VAL A 2 -11.51 -2.96 1.98
CA VAL A 2 -11.08 -2.03 3.05
C VAL A 2 -11.79 -2.28 4.40
N GLY A 3 -11.14 -1.87 5.49
CA GLY A 3 -11.62 -2.00 6.87
C GLY A 3 -10.74 -2.94 7.73
N ALA A 4 -10.98 -2.96 9.05
CA ALA A 4 -10.12 -3.66 10.02
C ALA A 4 -9.87 -5.14 9.69
N GLY A 5 -10.87 -5.86 9.18
CA GLY A 5 -10.74 -7.27 8.78
C GLY A 5 -9.96 -7.51 7.48
N ASN A 6 -9.49 -6.46 6.80
CA ASN A 6 -8.70 -6.54 5.58
C ASN A 6 -7.28 -5.97 5.77
N VAL A 7 -6.87 -5.67 7.02
CA VAL A 7 -5.51 -5.25 7.34
C VAL A 7 -4.62 -6.48 7.40
N TYR A 8 -3.47 -6.39 6.73
CA TYR A 8 -2.44 -7.42 6.75
C TYR A 8 -1.12 -6.77 7.14
N GLU A 9 -0.45 -7.34 8.14
CA GLU A 9 0.91 -6.94 8.53
C GLU A 9 1.91 -7.87 7.84
N PRO A 10 2.53 -7.46 6.71
CA PRO A 10 3.49 -8.29 6.03
C PRO A 10 4.78 -8.44 6.89
N PRO A 11 5.55 -9.52 6.70
CA PRO A 11 6.92 -9.55 7.18
C PRO A 11 7.75 -8.42 6.53
N LEU A 12 8.92 -8.14 7.10
CA LEU A 12 9.86 -7.19 6.51
C LEU A 12 10.18 -7.56 5.07
N GLN A 13 10.13 -6.56 4.20
CA GLN A 13 10.40 -6.73 2.77
C GLN A 13 11.87 -6.46 2.48
N MET A 14 12.48 -7.31 1.65
CA MET A 14 13.86 -7.17 1.20
C MET A 14 13.96 -6.46 -0.17
N GLY A 15 12.84 -5.94 -0.68
CA GLY A 15 12.82 -5.12 -1.91
C GLY A 15 13.54 -3.79 -1.68
N ALA A 16 14.27 -3.33 -2.70
CA ALA A 16 14.89 -2.00 -2.67
C ALA A 16 13.84 -0.94 -3.02
N GLU A 17 13.74 0.11 -2.20
CA GLU A 17 12.80 1.22 -2.36
C GLU A 17 13.50 2.53 -1.95
N ASP A 18 13.55 3.49 -2.87
CA ASP A 18 14.28 4.74 -2.67
C ASP A 18 13.52 5.74 -1.78
N PHE A 19 12.23 5.49 -1.52
CA PHE A 19 11.46 6.21 -0.49
C PHE A 19 12.18 6.22 0.88
N SER A 20 12.98 5.19 1.16
CA SER A 20 13.82 5.11 2.36
C SER A 20 14.74 6.32 2.57
N PHE A 21 15.16 7.01 1.51
CA PHE A 21 15.93 8.24 1.64
C PHE A 21 15.12 9.39 2.25
N TYR A 22 13.81 9.49 1.99
CA TYR A 22 12.95 10.46 2.68
C TYR A 22 12.81 10.13 4.16
N ALA A 23 12.65 8.85 4.48
CA ALA A 23 12.53 8.35 5.86
C ALA A 23 13.79 8.61 6.72
N GLN A 24 14.95 8.84 6.10
CA GLN A 24 16.17 9.27 6.79
C GLN A 24 16.15 10.75 7.19
N GLN A 25 15.33 11.58 6.56
CA GLN A 25 15.32 13.04 6.75
C GLN A 25 14.16 13.53 7.61
N VAL A 26 12.99 12.90 7.50
CA VAL A 26 11.76 13.30 8.21
C VAL A 26 10.96 12.08 8.66
N PRO A 27 10.14 12.20 9.73
CA PRO A 27 9.18 11.16 10.08
C PRO A 27 8.34 10.78 8.86
N SER A 28 8.41 9.51 8.48
CA SER A 28 7.83 9.01 7.24
C SER A 28 7.04 7.73 7.50
N MET A 29 6.01 7.52 6.70
CA MET A 29 5.20 6.31 6.70
C MET A 29 5.08 5.78 5.27
N PHE A 30 5.31 4.48 5.10
CA PHE A 30 5.10 3.76 3.85
C PHE A 30 4.13 2.62 4.12
N PHE A 31 3.16 2.41 3.24
CA PHE A 31 2.19 1.33 3.35
C PHE A 31 1.85 0.78 1.97
N PHE A 32 1.46 -0.50 1.93
CA PHE A 32 1.06 -1.17 0.71
C PHE A 32 -0.46 -1.11 0.52
N VAL A 33 -0.89 -1.03 -0.74
CA VAL A 33 -2.29 -1.20 -1.15
C VAL A 33 -2.39 -2.52 -1.90
N GLY A 34 -3.23 -3.43 -1.41
CA GLY A 34 -3.47 -4.71 -2.07
C GLY A 34 -4.08 -4.50 -3.45
N ALA A 35 -3.47 -5.14 -4.46
CA ALA A 35 -3.83 -4.99 -5.88
C ALA A 35 -4.27 -6.31 -6.54
N THR A 36 -4.33 -7.41 -5.77
CA THR A 36 -4.81 -8.70 -6.24
C THR A 36 -6.33 -8.68 -6.33
N GLY A 37 -6.85 -9.10 -7.49
CA GLY A 37 -8.29 -9.12 -7.74
C GLY A 37 -9.08 -10.05 -6.81
N PRO A 38 -10.39 -9.80 -6.62
CA PRO A 38 -11.24 -10.58 -5.72
C PRO A 38 -11.32 -12.05 -6.16
N GLY A 39 -11.23 -12.95 -5.19
CA GLY A 39 -11.30 -14.41 -5.43
C GLY A 39 -10.01 -15.02 -5.98
N ILE A 40 -8.95 -14.22 -6.16
CA ILE A 40 -7.62 -14.70 -6.55
C ILE A 40 -6.76 -14.83 -5.29
N ASP A 41 -6.07 -15.96 -5.13
CA ASP A 41 -5.16 -16.18 -4.01
C ASP A 41 -3.87 -15.35 -4.19
N PRO A 42 -3.60 -14.33 -3.34
CA PRO A 42 -2.42 -13.47 -3.43
C PRO A 42 -1.09 -14.23 -3.29
N ALA A 43 -1.09 -15.44 -2.71
CA ALA A 43 0.12 -16.26 -2.60
C ALA A 43 0.54 -16.91 -3.92
N THR A 44 -0.35 -16.91 -4.93
CA THR A 44 -0.15 -17.62 -6.21
C THR A 44 0.01 -16.70 -7.41
N VAL A 45 -0.22 -15.40 -7.23
CA VAL A 45 -0.16 -14.43 -8.34
C VAL A 45 1.27 -14.02 -8.67
N PRO A 46 1.55 -13.63 -9.93
CA PRO A 46 2.84 -13.10 -10.29
C PRO A 46 3.18 -11.81 -9.52
N SER A 47 4.40 -11.74 -8.98
CA SER A 47 4.89 -10.57 -8.26
C SER A 47 5.10 -9.35 -9.16
N ASN A 48 5.34 -8.18 -8.52
CA ASN A 48 5.91 -7.02 -9.19
C ASN A 48 7.19 -7.42 -9.97
N HIS A 49 7.41 -6.79 -11.13
CA HIS A 49 8.45 -7.13 -12.13
C HIS A 49 8.21 -8.36 -13.03
N SER A 50 7.14 -9.14 -12.82
CA SER A 50 6.77 -10.20 -13.76
C SER A 50 6.11 -9.64 -15.04
N PRO A 51 6.35 -10.20 -16.24
CA PRO A 51 5.59 -9.85 -17.45
C PRO A 51 4.11 -10.30 -17.38
N GLN A 52 3.75 -11.10 -16.38
CA GLN A 52 2.38 -11.57 -16.11
C GLN A 52 1.70 -10.77 -14.99
N PHE A 53 2.36 -9.74 -14.47
CA PHE A 53 1.75 -8.87 -13.45
C PHE A 53 0.43 -8.30 -13.95
N LEU A 54 -0.59 -8.34 -13.09
CA LEU A 54 -1.92 -7.83 -13.36
C LEU A 54 -2.38 -7.00 -12.16
N LEU A 55 -2.85 -5.79 -12.44
CA LEU A 55 -3.41 -4.86 -11.46
C LEU A 55 -4.94 -4.97 -11.44
N ASP A 56 -5.53 -5.20 -10.28
CA ASP A 56 -6.93 -4.85 -10.05
C ASP A 56 -7.05 -3.31 -9.94
N GLU A 57 -7.60 -2.67 -10.96
CA GLU A 57 -7.72 -1.21 -11.02
C GLU A 57 -8.61 -0.63 -9.92
N SER A 58 -9.44 -1.44 -9.24
CA SER A 58 -10.18 -0.97 -8.06
C SER A 58 -9.25 -0.54 -6.91
N ALA A 59 -8.00 -1.05 -6.89
CA ALA A 59 -6.97 -0.63 -5.94
C ALA A 59 -6.55 0.83 -6.11
N LEU A 60 -6.75 1.43 -7.30
CA LEU A 60 -6.40 2.84 -7.55
C LEU A 60 -7.30 3.80 -6.74
N ASP A 61 -8.61 3.54 -6.70
CA ASP A 61 -9.55 4.34 -5.89
C ASP A 61 -9.28 4.15 -4.39
N VAL A 62 -8.99 2.91 -3.96
CA VAL A 62 -8.63 2.61 -2.57
C VAL A 62 -7.35 3.34 -2.16
N GLY A 63 -6.30 3.28 -2.97
CA GLY A 63 -5.03 3.93 -2.69
C GLY A 63 -5.15 5.46 -2.63
N LEU A 64 -5.88 6.06 -3.57
CA LEU A 64 -6.17 7.50 -3.56
C LEU A 64 -6.89 7.93 -2.28
N ARG A 65 -7.97 7.22 -1.92
CA ARG A 65 -8.76 7.55 -0.72
C ARG A 65 -7.97 7.34 0.57
N ALA A 66 -7.16 6.28 0.64
CA ALA A 66 -6.31 6.02 1.80
C ALA A 66 -5.28 7.14 2.00
N LEU A 67 -4.57 7.54 0.95
CA LEU A 67 -3.60 8.64 1.00
C LEU A 67 -4.28 9.97 1.37
N LEU A 68 -5.44 10.26 0.75
CA LEU A 68 -6.20 11.48 1.06
C LEU A 68 -6.66 11.51 2.52
N GLN A 69 -7.15 10.38 3.05
CA GLN A 69 -7.57 10.31 4.45
C GLN A 69 -6.40 10.54 5.41
N VAL A 70 -5.23 9.92 5.16
CA VAL A 70 -4.01 10.15 5.94
C VAL A 70 -3.63 11.64 5.92
N LEU A 71 -3.69 12.29 4.75
CA LEU A 71 -3.39 13.72 4.62
C LEU A 71 -4.39 14.59 5.40
N LEU A 72 -5.69 14.33 5.26
CA LEU A 72 -6.74 15.09 5.95
C LEU A 72 -6.62 14.94 7.47
N ASP A 73 -6.39 13.72 7.95
CA ASP A 73 -6.20 13.45 9.37
C ASP A 73 -4.96 14.19 9.88
N TYR A 74 -3.82 14.10 9.18
CA TYR A 74 -2.59 14.81 9.54
C TYR A 74 -2.78 16.32 9.61
N LEU A 75 -3.48 16.93 8.65
CA LEU A 75 -3.77 18.37 8.65
C LEU A 75 -4.79 18.79 9.72
N ALA A 76 -5.66 17.88 10.16
CA ALA A 76 -6.65 18.12 11.22
C ALA A 76 -6.08 17.90 12.63
N MET A 77 -4.93 17.24 12.78
CA MET A 77 -4.25 17.10 14.06
C MET A 77 -3.91 18.49 14.62
N LYS A 78 -4.47 18.81 15.78
CA LYS A 78 -4.03 19.98 16.56
C LYS A 78 -2.64 19.68 17.13
N PRO A 79 -1.73 20.66 17.16
CA PRO A 79 -0.41 20.49 17.76
C PRO A 79 -0.50 20.08 19.24
#